data_AF-A0A359MWZ7-F1
#
_entry.id   AF-A0A359MWZ7-F1
#
_cell.length_a   1.000
_cell.length_b   1.000
_cell.length_c   1.000
_cell.angle_alpha   90.00
_cell.angle_beta   90.00
_cell.angle_gamma   90.00
#
_symmetry.space_group_name_H-M   'P 1'
#
loop_
_entity.id
_entity.type
_entity.pdbx_description
1 polymer ?
#
loop_
_entity_poly.entity_id
_entity_poly.type
_entity_poly.pdbx_seq_one_letter_code
_entity_poly.pdbx_strand_id
1 'polypeptide(L)'
;MWLPYIDGEPYRPLGNELELSGVQTYRRVIAELNQLPDNTWLSHHYCNRWSGILNVDGKYLLVKGYDKKIPWIWSVDFLRHDFPVGILAPSESVETFMKFFRLLKTIGYPLQVVIADDVSPLRIAVKHYYPKAKIQLCQTHYVENIRQQLHVRTEDKYLNFFQQLTEQVFALEANQTTRDTALFQLYQRFGQHNPVVQKVLVDIHTRQTELFQYQSIPWCPRTNNIIESFNSHLNARLKSIKKFQSFHSAERFMNAYLIRRRTKPFTDCRGDFTKFNGHAPLENTIRKGLDYPRIPGFQEPEM
;
A
#
# COMPACT_ATOMS: atom_id res chain seq x y z
N MET A 1 -13.95 3.24 -23.62
CA MET A 1 -13.84 1.78 -23.41
C MET A 1 -12.85 1.37 -22.33
N TRP A 2 -11.80 2.15 -22.06
CA TRP A 2 -10.77 1.77 -21.09
C TRP A 2 -11.31 1.67 -19.65
N LEU A 3 -12.29 2.50 -19.27
CA LEU A 3 -12.91 2.47 -17.94
C LEU A 3 -13.56 1.11 -17.61
N PRO A 4 -14.55 0.60 -18.39
CA PRO A 4 -15.10 -0.74 -18.20
C PRO A 4 -14.04 -1.85 -18.17
N TYR A 5 -13.03 -1.77 -19.04
CA TYR A 5 -11.94 -2.73 -19.10
C TYR A 5 -11.13 -2.78 -17.78
N ILE A 6 -10.76 -1.61 -17.25
CA ILE A 6 -10.06 -1.53 -15.96
C ILE A 6 -10.97 -2.01 -14.82
N ASP A 7 -12.26 -1.66 -14.85
CA ASP A 7 -13.23 -2.02 -13.81
C ASP A 7 -13.54 -3.52 -13.75
N GLY A 8 -13.49 -4.23 -14.87
CA GLY A 8 -14.09 -5.57 -14.86
C GLY A 8 -13.95 -6.32 -16.16
N GLU A 9 -14.25 -5.61 -17.24
CA GLU A 9 -14.85 -6.23 -18.40
C GLU A 9 -13.81 -6.76 -19.38
N PRO A 10 -13.90 -8.03 -19.78
CA PRO A 10 -13.03 -8.58 -20.81
C PRO A 10 -13.26 -7.91 -22.18
N TYR A 11 -12.27 -8.00 -23.07
CA TYR A 11 -12.36 -7.43 -24.42
C TYR A 11 -13.52 -7.96 -25.27
N ARG A 12 -13.94 -9.22 -25.08
CA ARG A 12 -14.99 -9.84 -25.91
C ARG A 12 -16.37 -9.21 -25.63
N PRO A 13 -16.86 -9.14 -24.38
CA PRO A 13 -18.07 -8.39 -24.06
C PRO A 13 -18.04 -6.94 -24.57
N LEU A 14 -16.94 -6.22 -24.30
CA LEU A 14 -16.75 -4.83 -24.77
C LEU A 14 -16.80 -4.68 -26.30
N GLY A 15 -16.30 -5.68 -27.02
CA GLY A 15 -16.36 -5.70 -28.48
C GLY A 15 -17.78 -5.92 -28.98
N ASN A 16 -18.51 -6.85 -28.36
CA ASN A 16 -19.88 -7.18 -28.77
C ASN A 16 -20.82 -5.98 -28.65
N GLU A 17 -20.71 -5.18 -27.59
CA GLU A 17 -21.53 -3.97 -27.37
C GLU A 17 -21.33 -2.90 -28.45
N LEU A 18 -20.16 -2.89 -29.09
CA LEU A 18 -19.77 -1.88 -30.08
C LEU A 18 -19.58 -2.47 -31.48
N GLU A 19 -20.01 -3.72 -31.68
CA GLU A 19 -19.86 -4.47 -32.94
C GLU A 19 -18.40 -4.51 -33.46
N LEU A 20 -17.43 -4.57 -32.54
CA LEU A 20 -16.00 -4.62 -32.82
C LEU A 20 -15.44 -6.04 -32.70
N SER A 21 -14.55 -6.42 -33.61
CA SER A 21 -13.72 -7.62 -33.44
C SER A 21 -12.79 -7.48 -32.23
N GLY A 22 -12.37 -8.60 -31.64
CA GLY A 22 -11.46 -8.58 -30.48
C GLY A 22 -10.15 -7.81 -30.72
N VAL A 23 -9.63 -7.81 -31.96
CA VAL A 23 -8.44 -7.03 -32.33
C VAL A 23 -8.75 -5.54 -32.37
N GLN A 24 -9.89 -5.14 -32.93
CA GLN A 24 -10.33 -3.74 -32.93
C GLN A 24 -10.58 -3.24 -31.49
N THR A 25 -11.26 -4.03 -30.66
CA THR A 25 -11.49 -3.70 -29.25
C THR A 25 -10.18 -3.50 -28.51
N TYR A 26 -9.25 -4.45 -28.64
CA TYR A 26 -7.93 -4.35 -28.03
C TYR A 26 -7.21 -3.07 -28.46
N ARG A 27 -7.12 -2.81 -29.78
CA ARG A 27 -6.46 -1.61 -30.31
C ARG A 27 -7.06 -0.32 -29.76
N ARG A 28 -8.39 -0.24 -29.69
CA ARG A 28 -9.10 0.93 -29.17
C ARG A 28 -8.88 1.12 -27.67
N VAL A 29 -8.95 0.07 -26.86
CA VAL A 29 -8.61 0.16 -25.43
C VAL A 29 -7.17 0.63 -25.24
N ILE A 30 -6.21 0.04 -25.96
CA ILE A 30 -4.81 0.45 -25.86
C ILE A 30 -4.61 1.90 -26.29
N ALA A 31 -5.27 2.35 -27.36
CA ALA A 31 -5.21 3.74 -27.80
C ALA A 31 -5.73 4.70 -26.73
N GLU A 32 -6.84 4.37 -26.07
CA GLU A 32 -7.38 5.16 -24.95
C GLU A 32 -6.44 5.14 -23.72
N LEU A 33 -5.90 3.97 -23.36
CA LEU A 33 -4.94 3.85 -22.25
C LEU A 33 -3.66 4.67 -22.49
N ASN A 34 -3.20 4.78 -23.74
CA ASN A 34 -2.03 5.58 -24.11
C ASN A 34 -2.28 7.11 -24.03
N GLN A 35 -3.54 7.55 -24.00
CA GLN A 35 -3.89 8.96 -23.83
C GLN A 35 -3.96 9.38 -22.36
N LEU A 36 -3.93 8.42 -21.43
CA LEU A 36 -3.97 8.74 -20.01
C LEU A 36 -2.68 9.44 -19.58
N PRO A 37 -2.77 10.46 -18.72
CA PRO A 37 -1.58 11.07 -18.13
C PRO A 37 -0.85 10.04 -17.25
N ASP A 38 0.41 10.33 -16.92
CA ASP A 38 1.08 9.60 -15.85
C ASP A 38 0.49 9.97 -14.48
N ASN A 39 0.31 8.99 -13.58
CA ASN A 39 -0.25 9.23 -12.26
C ASN A 39 0.60 10.20 -11.41
N THR A 40 1.93 10.09 -11.51
CA THR A 40 2.84 11.01 -10.80
C THR A 40 2.72 12.42 -11.37
N TRP A 41 2.54 12.54 -12.69
CA TRP A 41 2.24 13.83 -13.31
C TRP A 41 0.93 14.42 -12.77
N LEU A 42 -0.15 13.64 -12.66
CA LEU A 42 -1.40 14.11 -12.05
C LEU A 42 -1.19 14.60 -10.62
N SER A 43 -0.51 13.80 -9.79
CA SER A 43 -0.18 14.17 -8.41
C SER A 43 0.64 15.45 -8.32
N HIS A 44 1.65 15.61 -9.18
CA HIS A 44 2.49 16.80 -9.21
C HIS A 44 1.71 18.07 -9.54
N HIS A 45 0.84 18.02 -10.55
CA HIS A 45 0.20 19.22 -11.09
C HIS A 45 -1.06 19.60 -10.32
N TYR A 46 -1.85 18.61 -9.90
CA TYR A 46 -3.20 18.85 -9.36
C TYR A 46 -3.32 18.66 -7.87
N CYS A 47 -2.36 18.03 -7.18
CA CYS A 47 -2.52 17.70 -5.77
C CYS A 47 -1.53 18.44 -4.88
N ASN A 48 -1.96 18.81 -3.68
CA ASN A 48 -1.07 19.27 -2.60
C ASN A 48 -1.61 19.04 -1.18
N ARG A 49 -2.83 18.51 -1.03
CA ARG A 49 -3.48 18.34 0.29
C ARG A 49 -3.18 16.99 0.94
N TRP A 50 -1.99 16.47 0.72
CA TRP A 50 -1.50 15.23 1.31
C TRP A 50 -1.45 15.32 2.84
N SER A 51 -1.69 14.22 3.53
CA SER A 51 -1.58 14.13 5.00
C SER A 51 -0.15 13.92 5.48
N GLY A 52 0.69 13.28 4.66
CA GLY A 52 2.04 12.90 5.06
C GLY A 52 2.11 11.56 5.80
N ILE A 53 0.98 10.87 5.99
CA ILE A 53 0.91 9.52 6.55
C ILE A 53 0.77 8.55 5.37
N LEU A 54 1.85 7.83 5.04
CA LEU A 54 1.94 7.06 3.80
C LEU A 54 1.98 5.55 4.06
N ASN A 55 1.00 4.81 3.57
CA ASN A 55 1.10 3.36 3.49
C ASN A 55 1.80 2.97 2.19
N VAL A 56 2.80 2.08 2.26
CA VAL A 56 3.54 1.59 1.10
C VAL A 56 3.52 0.06 1.10
N ASP A 57 3.23 -0.53 -0.06
CA ASP A 57 3.24 -1.97 -0.22
C ASP A 57 3.55 -2.39 -1.68
N GLY A 58 3.94 -3.65 -1.85
CA GLY A 58 4.30 -4.28 -3.12
C GLY A 58 3.29 -5.36 -3.54
N LYS A 59 2.76 -5.25 -4.76
CA LYS A 59 1.93 -6.30 -5.37
C LYS A 59 2.66 -6.96 -6.53
N TYR A 60 2.79 -8.29 -6.48
CA TYR A 60 3.55 -9.05 -7.45
C TYR A 60 2.74 -9.45 -8.70
N LEU A 61 3.26 -9.11 -9.88
CA LEU A 61 2.63 -9.30 -11.19
C LEU A 61 3.35 -10.35 -12.03
N LEU A 62 2.61 -11.15 -12.80
CA LEU A 62 3.19 -12.03 -13.82
C LEU A 62 3.39 -11.29 -15.13
N VAL A 63 4.63 -11.20 -15.60
CA VAL A 63 5.01 -10.49 -16.83
C VAL A 63 5.85 -11.40 -17.71
N LYS A 64 5.53 -11.49 -19.01
CA LYS A 64 6.33 -12.26 -19.98
C LYS A 64 7.76 -11.68 -20.06
N GLY A 65 8.75 -12.57 -20.09
CA GLY A 65 10.17 -12.22 -20.10
C GLY A 65 10.82 -12.18 -18.72
N TYR A 66 10.05 -12.39 -17.64
CA TYR A 66 10.57 -12.52 -16.28
C TYR A 66 10.27 -13.91 -15.72
N ASP A 67 11.26 -14.55 -15.12
CA ASP A 67 11.13 -15.89 -14.53
C ASP A 67 10.28 -15.88 -13.25
N LYS A 68 10.31 -14.76 -12.53
CA LYS A 68 9.56 -14.53 -11.29
C LYS A 68 8.56 -13.40 -11.49
N LYS A 69 7.55 -13.36 -10.61
CA LYS A 69 6.67 -12.18 -10.54
C LYS A 69 7.49 -10.95 -10.16
N ILE A 70 7.15 -9.82 -10.76
CA ILE A 70 7.83 -8.55 -10.50
C ILE A 70 6.92 -7.60 -9.69
N PRO A 71 7.47 -6.76 -8.80
CA PRO A 71 6.69 -5.91 -7.92
C PRO A 71 6.13 -4.66 -8.61
N TRP A 72 4.86 -4.41 -8.35
CA TRP A 72 4.22 -3.11 -8.44
C TRP A 72 4.20 -2.48 -7.04
N ILE A 73 5.04 -1.47 -6.82
CA ILE A 73 5.16 -0.77 -5.54
C ILE A 73 4.30 0.48 -5.63
N TRP A 74 3.42 0.67 -4.68
CA TRP A 74 2.49 1.79 -4.68
C TRP A 74 2.15 2.22 -3.28
N SER A 75 1.54 3.39 -3.19
CA SER A 75 1.21 3.99 -1.90
C SER A 75 -0.20 4.53 -1.82
N VAL A 76 -0.68 4.60 -0.59
CA VAL A 76 -1.91 5.28 -0.20
C VAL A 76 -1.58 6.33 0.85
N ASP A 77 -2.07 7.55 0.65
CA ASP A 77 -2.13 8.57 1.70
C ASP A 77 -3.26 8.20 2.67
N PHE A 78 -2.91 7.87 3.92
CA PHE A 78 -3.83 7.24 4.86
C PHE A 78 -5.05 8.09 5.19
N LEU A 79 -4.91 9.42 5.33
CA LEU A 79 -6.06 10.26 5.70
C LEU A 79 -6.82 10.81 4.51
N ARG A 80 -6.26 10.74 3.30
CA ARG A 80 -6.92 11.20 2.07
C ARG A 80 -7.47 10.07 1.21
N HIS A 81 -7.06 8.84 1.50
CA HIS A 81 -7.34 7.62 0.73
C HIS A 81 -6.96 7.72 -0.76
N ASP A 82 -6.08 8.65 -1.11
CA ASP A 82 -5.61 8.87 -2.47
C ASP A 82 -4.24 8.21 -2.68
N PHE A 83 -3.80 8.13 -3.94
CA PHE A 83 -2.66 7.32 -4.36
C PHE A 83 -1.56 8.19 -4.99
N PRO A 84 -0.61 8.73 -4.19
CA PRO A 84 0.34 9.71 -4.67
C PRO A 84 1.24 9.21 -5.80
N VAL A 85 1.80 8.00 -5.64
CA VAL A 85 2.78 7.40 -6.56
C VAL A 85 2.59 5.88 -6.62
N GLY A 86 2.89 5.30 -7.78
CA GLY A 86 3.16 3.87 -7.95
C GLY A 86 4.15 3.62 -9.08
N ILE A 87 4.97 2.58 -8.95
CA ILE A 87 5.99 2.19 -9.93
C ILE A 87 5.99 0.69 -10.14
N LEU A 88 6.15 0.27 -11.39
CA LEU A 88 6.50 -1.10 -11.73
C LEU A 88 8.03 -1.22 -11.70
N ALA A 89 8.55 -2.29 -11.11
CA ALA A 89 9.99 -2.52 -11.06
C ALA A 89 10.31 -4.01 -11.20
N PRO A 90 11.54 -4.39 -11.62
CA PRO A 90 11.96 -5.79 -11.69
C PRO A 90 12.06 -6.47 -10.31
N SER A 91 12.38 -5.72 -9.26
CA SER A 91 12.57 -6.22 -7.90
C SER A 91 12.43 -5.11 -6.84
N GLU A 92 12.21 -5.49 -5.59
CA GLU A 92 12.17 -4.60 -4.42
C GLU A 92 13.60 -4.27 -3.95
N SER A 93 14.36 -3.61 -4.81
CA SER A 93 15.75 -3.21 -4.54
C SER A 93 15.83 -1.81 -3.91
N VAL A 94 17.01 -1.46 -3.38
CA VAL A 94 17.29 -0.10 -2.88
C VAL A 94 17.08 0.92 -3.99
N GLU A 95 17.55 0.64 -5.21
CA GLU A 95 17.38 1.51 -6.37
C GLU A 95 15.90 1.76 -6.68
N THR A 96 15.08 0.71 -6.64
CA THR A 96 13.64 0.82 -6.85
C THR A 96 12.99 1.75 -5.83
N PHE A 97 13.27 1.57 -4.53
CA PHE A 97 12.73 2.45 -3.50
C PHE A 97 13.32 3.86 -3.59
N MET A 98 14.59 4.03 -3.97
CA MET A 98 15.17 5.35 -4.23
C MET A 98 14.39 6.08 -5.33
N LYS A 99 14.06 5.39 -6.43
CA LYS A 99 13.20 5.95 -7.49
C LYS A 99 11.82 6.32 -6.94
N PHE A 100 11.20 5.44 -6.15
CA PHE A 100 9.89 5.66 -5.55
C PHE A 100 9.85 6.91 -4.65
N PHE A 101 10.77 7.02 -3.68
CA PHE A 101 10.82 8.16 -2.76
C PHE A 101 11.27 9.45 -3.43
N ARG A 102 12.07 9.38 -4.51
CA ARG A 102 12.34 10.53 -5.36
C ARG A 102 11.07 11.07 -6.02
N LEU A 103 10.20 10.20 -6.55
CA LEU A 103 8.93 10.63 -7.14
C LEU A 103 8.02 11.30 -6.09
N LEU A 104 7.94 10.74 -4.87
CA LEU A 104 7.23 11.39 -3.76
C LEU A 104 7.79 12.77 -3.44
N LYS A 105 9.12 12.93 -3.51
CA LYS A 105 9.78 14.22 -3.31
C LYS A 105 9.43 15.21 -4.42
N THR A 106 9.44 14.76 -5.67
CA THR A 106 9.07 15.56 -6.85
C THR A 106 7.65 16.10 -6.73
N ILE A 107 6.69 15.30 -6.28
CA ILE A 107 5.30 15.77 -6.10
C ILE A 107 5.09 16.63 -4.84
N GLY A 108 6.14 16.92 -4.09
CA GLY A 108 6.06 17.70 -2.85
C GLY A 108 5.33 16.98 -1.71
N TYR A 109 5.35 15.65 -1.66
CA TYR A 109 4.66 14.91 -0.60
C TYR A 109 5.30 15.19 0.77
N PRO A 110 4.55 15.69 1.77
CA PRO A 110 5.06 16.10 3.08
C PRO A 110 5.20 14.90 4.02
N LEU A 111 6.07 13.95 3.67
CA LEU A 111 6.18 12.68 4.38
C LEU A 111 6.55 12.86 5.87
N GLN A 112 5.66 12.41 6.76
CA GLN A 112 5.85 12.37 8.21
C GLN A 112 6.18 10.96 8.68
N VAL A 113 5.43 9.97 8.16
CA VAL A 113 5.59 8.56 8.51
C VAL A 113 5.28 7.65 7.33
N VAL A 114 6.09 6.60 7.19
CA VAL A 114 5.81 5.48 6.29
C VAL A 114 5.34 4.29 7.11
N ILE A 115 4.19 3.73 6.75
CA ILE A 115 3.68 2.48 7.28
C ILE A 115 3.91 1.39 6.23
N ALA A 116 4.75 0.41 6.56
CA ALA A 116 5.10 -0.67 5.65
C ALA A 116 5.48 -1.93 6.43
N ASP A 117 5.62 -3.03 5.68
CA ASP A 117 6.23 -4.25 6.20
C ASP A 117 7.74 -4.08 6.41
N ASP A 118 8.39 -5.08 6.99
CA ASP A 118 9.83 -5.05 7.25
C ASP A 118 10.66 -5.25 5.98
N VAL A 119 10.76 -4.20 5.17
CA VAL A 119 11.49 -4.19 3.90
C VAL A 119 12.76 -3.34 4.06
N SER A 120 13.91 -4.00 4.22
CA SER A 120 15.20 -3.32 4.44
C SER A 120 15.53 -2.24 3.39
N PRO A 121 15.38 -2.50 2.07
CA PRO A 121 15.60 -1.50 1.04
C PRO A 121 14.75 -0.22 1.16
N LEU A 122 13.51 -0.34 1.64
CA LEU A 122 12.61 0.80 1.86
C LEU A 122 13.19 1.73 2.92
N ARG A 123 13.70 1.19 4.03
CA ARG A 123 14.26 1.97 5.15
C ARG A 123 15.41 2.86 4.70
N ILE A 124 16.31 2.31 3.89
CA ILE A 124 17.48 3.03 3.36
C ILE A 124 17.02 4.22 2.50
N ALA A 125 16.04 4.00 1.62
CA ALA A 125 15.54 5.04 0.73
C ALA A 125 14.73 6.13 1.46
N VAL A 126 13.93 5.77 2.48
CA VAL A 126 13.25 6.75 3.34
C VAL A 126 14.26 7.66 4.01
N LYS A 127 15.32 7.09 4.63
CA LYS A 127 16.33 7.89 5.34
C LYS A 127 17.12 8.81 4.41
N HIS A 128 17.29 8.43 3.14
CA HIS A 128 17.96 9.25 2.14
C HIS A 128 17.13 10.48 1.73
N TYR A 129 15.87 10.31 1.33
CA TYR A 129 15.04 11.42 0.81
C TYR A 129 14.26 12.19 1.88
N TYR A 130 13.95 11.51 2.99
CA TYR A 130 13.15 12.01 4.10
C TYR A 130 13.77 11.62 5.45
N PRO A 131 14.97 12.15 5.79
CA PRO A 131 15.69 11.76 7.01
C PRO A 131 14.90 11.98 8.31
N LYS A 132 14.00 12.97 8.31
CA LYS A 132 13.11 13.29 9.44
C LYS A 132 11.86 12.39 9.51
N ALA A 133 11.50 11.73 8.42
CA ALA A 133 10.34 10.85 8.41
C ALA A 133 10.60 9.63 9.30
N LYS A 134 9.52 9.21 9.95
CA LYS A 134 9.51 8.03 10.80
C LYS A 134 9.05 6.80 10.00
N ILE A 135 9.32 5.62 10.54
CA ILE A 135 8.88 4.36 9.97
C ILE A 135 8.02 3.69 11.04
N GLN A 136 6.82 3.27 10.64
CA GLN A 136 5.94 2.43 11.42
C GLN A 136 5.89 1.05 10.74
N LEU A 137 6.44 0.03 11.41
CA LEU A 137 6.31 -1.34 10.94
C LEU A 137 4.87 -1.82 11.14
N CYS A 138 4.30 -2.49 10.14
CA CYS A 138 2.98 -3.08 10.30
C CYS A 138 2.98 -4.12 11.43
N GLN A 139 2.26 -3.82 12.51
CA GLN A 139 2.18 -4.74 13.65
C GLN A 139 1.51 -6.06 13.28
N THR A 140 0.52 -6.07 12.38
CA THR A 140 -0.16 -7.30 11.92
C THR A 140 0.84 -8.28 11.30
N HIS A 141 1.61 -7.83 10.30
CA HIS A 141 2.59 -8.69 9.64
C HIS A 141 3.74 -9.08 10.56
N TYR A 142 4.20 -8.15 11.40
CA TYR A 142 5.27 -8.44 12.35
C TYR A 142 4.84 -9.52 13.37
N VAL A 143 3.64 -9.41 13.94
CA VAL A 143 3.08 -10.40 14.87
C VAL A 143 2.78 -11.73 14.17
N GLU A 144 2.30 -11.71 12.93
CA GLU A 144 2.09 -12.92 12.14
C GLU A 144 3.40 -13.65 11.82
N ASN A 145 4.48 -12.92 11.54
CA ASN A 145 5.81 -13.53 11.34
C ASN A 145 6.30 -14.23 12.61
N ILE A 146 6.10 -13.62 13.79
CA ILE A 146 6.40 -14.28 15.07
C ILE A 146 5.54 -15.53 15.24
N ARG A 147 4.23 -15.44 14.94
CA ARG A 147 3.30 -16.58 15.03
C ARG A 147 3.77 -17.76 14.18
N GLN A 148 4.20 -17.48 12.95
CA GLN A 148 4.69 -18.48 12.00
C GLN A 148 6.01 -19.09 12.46
N GLN A 149 6.97 -18.26 12.90
CA GLN A 149 8.26 -18.71 13.43
C GLN A 149 8.10 -19.65 14.65
N LEU A 150 7.09 -19.38 15.48
CA LEU A 150 6.81 -20.17 16.69
C LEU A 150 5.83 -21.33 16.43
N HIS A 151 5.37 -21.53 15.20
CA HIS A 151 4.43 -22.59 14.82
C HIS A 151 3.14 -22.65 15.66
N VAL A 152 2.67 -21.51 16.17
CA VAL A 152 1.57 -21.42 17.18
C VAL A 152 0.22 -21.91 16.65
N ARG A 153 0.04 -22.03 15.32
CA ARG A 153 -1.20 -22.60 14.75
C ARG A 153 -1.26 -24.12 14.81
N THR A 154 -0.12 -24.77 14.88
CA THR A 154 0.02 -26.23 14.79
C THR A 154 0.59 -26.84 16.06
N GLU A 155 1.26 -26.03 16.89
CA GLU A 155 1.92 -26.47 18.12
C GLU A 155 1.55 -25.59 19.31
N ASP A 156 1.18 -26.22 20.42
CA ASP A 156 0.81 -25.52 21.66
C ASP A 156 2.02 -25.01 22.46
N LYS A 157 3.24 -25.44 22.10
CA LYS A 157 4.48 -25.17 22.84
C LYS A 157 4.68 -23.69 23.20
N TYR A 158 4.34 -22.79 22.29
CA TYR A 158 4.51 -21.34 22.46
C TYR A 158 3.19 -20.58 22.55
N LEU A 159 2.04 -21.28 22.61
CA LEU A 159 0.73 -20.65 22.57
C LEU A 159 0.50 -19.66 23.72
N ASN A 160 0.78 -20.07 24.96
CA ASN A 160 0.62 -19.22 26.14
C ASN A 160 1.54 -18.00 26.12
N PHE A 161 2.79 -18.17 25.67
CA PHE A 161 3.73 -17.06 25.49
C PHE A 161 3.21 -16.07 24.45
N PHE A 162 2.78 -16.59 23.29
CA PHE A 162 2.32 -15.78 22.18
C PHE A 162 1.04 -14.99 22.53
N GLN A 163 0.09 -15.60 23.22
CA GLN A 163 -1.13 -14.93 23.69
C GLN A 163 -0.79 -13.75 24.60
N GLN A 164 0.01 -13.99 25.65
CA GLN A 164 0.43 -12.92 26.57
C GLN A 164 1.26 -11.85 25.89
N LEU A 165 2.12 -12.21 24.92
CA LEU A 165 2.84 -11.25 24.11
C LEU A 165 1.88 -10.32 23.37
N THR A 166 0.87 -10.88 22.69
CA THR A 166 -0.10 -10.07 21.94
C THR A 166 -0.93 -9.17 22.86
N GLU A 167 -1.37 -9.68 24.01
CA GLU A 167 -2.21 -8.94 24.96
C GLU A 167 -1.42 -7.85 25.70
N GLN A 168 -0.24 -8.15 26.20
CA GLN A 168 0.50 -7.25 27.09
C GLN A 168 1.39 -6.25 26.34
N VAL A 169 1.79 -6.55 25.10
CA VAL A 169 2.73 -5.71 24.34
C VAL A 169 2.08 -5.01 23.15
N PHE A 170 1.22 -5.71 22.39
CA PHE A 170 0.67 -5.19 21.13
C PHE A 170 -0.79 -4.71 21.22
N ALA A 171 -1.59 -5.23 22.15
CA ALA A 171 -2.99 -4.81 22.33
C ALA A 171 -3.13 -3.55 23.18
N LEU A 172 -2.26 -3.35 24.16
CA LEU A 172 -2.31 -2.20 25.07
C LEU A 172 -1.70 -0.96 24.43
N GLU A 173 -2.42 0.16 24.48
CA GLU A 173 -1.84 1.48 24.26
C GLU A 173 -1.01 1.86 25.49
N ALA A 174 0.21 1.35 25.51
CA ALA A 174 1.17 1.53 26.58
C ALA A 174 2.26 2.52 26.18
N ASN A 175 2.83 3.24 27.14
CA ASN A 175 4.09 3.95 26.91
C ASN A 175 5.27 2.97 26.86
N GLN A 176 6.46 3.46 26.54
CA GLN A 176 7.66 2.64 26.44
C GLN A 176 7.98 1.89 27.74
N THR A 177 7.95 2.56 28.89
CA THR A 177 8.25 1.97 30.21
C THR A 177 7.32 0.80 30.55
N THR A 178 6.03 0.94 30.30
CA THR A 178 5.05 -0.12 30.52
C THR A 178 5.32 -1.31 29.60
N ARG A 179 5.68 -1.08 28.33
CA ARG A 179 6.06 -2.16 27.41
C ARG A 179 7.35 -2.87 27.81
N ASP A 180 8.37 -2.12 28.22
CA ASP A 180 9.64 -2.72 28.67
C ASP A 180 9.42 -3.60 29.90
N THR A 181 8.55 -3.16 30.81
CA THR A 181 8.12 -3.95 31.96
C THR A 181 7.41 -5.23 31.53
N ALA A 182 6.46 -5.16 30.58
CA ALA A 182 5.77 -6.32 30.04
C ALA A 182 6.73 -7.31 29.36
N LEU A 183 7.67 -6.82 28.53
CA LEU A 183 8.70 -7.65 27.91
C LEU A 183 9.59 -8.35 28.94
N PHE A 184 9.97 -7.65 30.01
CA PHE A 184 10.75 -8.22 31.09
C PHE A 184 9.97 -9.31 31.86
N GLN A 185 8.69 -9.11 32.13
CA GLN A 185 7.82 -10.11 32.75
C GLN A 185 7.70 -11.37 31.87
N LEU A 186 7.53 -11.20 30.55
CA LEU A 186 7.52 -12.31 29.60
C LEU A 186 8.86 -13.04 29.55
N TYR A 187 9.98 -12.32 29.64
CA TYR A 187 11.30 -12.92 29.75
C TYR A 187 11.44 -13.76 31.02
N GLN A 188 11.02 -13.24 32.18
CA GLN A 188 11.08 -13.98 33.44
C GLN A 188 10.22 -15.26 33.40
N ARG A 189 9.04 -15.18 32.78
CA ARG A 189 8.09 -16.30 32.75
C ARG A 189 8.42 -17.36 31.70
N PHE A 190 8.87 -16.96 30.52
CA PHE A 190 9.02 -17.85 29.36
C PHE A 190 10.42 -17.88 28.76
N GLY A 191 11.22 -16.83 29.00
CA GLY A 191 12.49 -16.58 28.32
C GLY A 191 13.73 -17.09 29.03
N GLN A 192 13.74 -17.24 30.37
CA GLN A 192 14.95 -17.54 31.16
C GLN A 192 15.81 -18.68 30.60
N HIS A 193 15.18 -19.74 30.10
CA HIS A 193 15.86 -20.91 29.54
C HIS A 193 15.44 -21.24 28.10
N ASN A 194 14.81 -20.29 27.40
CA ASN A 194 14.28 -20.53 26.05
C ASN A 194 14.87 -19.54 25.03
N PRO A 195 15.92 -19.92 24.29
CA PRO A 195 16.61 -19.01 23.37
C PRO A 195 15.71 -18.50 22.24
N VAL A 196 14.68 -19.26 21.86
CA VAL A 196 13.71 -18.84 20.83
C VAL A 196 12.86 -17.68 21.35
N VAL A 197 12.34 -17.78 22.57
CA VAL A 197 11.59 -16.70 23.23
C VAL A 197 12.47 -15.48 23.46
N GLN A 198 13.71 -15.68 23.92
CA GLN A 198 14.68 -14.58 24.09
C GLN A 198 14.89 -13.82 22.79
N LYS A 199 15.09 -14.53 21.67
CA LYS A 199 15.28 -13.90 20.36
C LYS A 199 14.08 -13.03 19.95
N VAL A 200 12.86 -13.52 20.17
CA VAL A 200 11.63 -12.75 19.88
C VAL A 200 11.55 -11.49 20.75
N LEU A 201 11.77 -11.62 22.06
CA LEU A 201 11.69 -10.48 22.98
C LEU A 201 12.77 -9.42 22.70
N VAL A 202 14.00 -9.84 22.39
CA VAL A 202 15.09 -8.95 21.99
C VAL A 202 14.78 -8.25 20.68
N ASP A 203 14.28 -8.96 19.66
CA ASP A 203 13.92 -8.35 18.38
C ASP A 203 12.84 -7.27 18.57
N ILE A 204 11.81 -7.55 19.37
CA ILE A 204 10.77 -6.55 19.70
C ILE A 204 11.36 -5.34 20.41
N HIS A 205 12.20 -5.56 21.44
CA HIS A 205 12.82 -4.47 22.19
C HIS A 205 13.69 -3.59 21.29
N THR A 206 14.52 -4.18 20.43
CA THR A 206 15.38 -3.43 19.51
C THR A 206 14.61 -2.64 18.45
N ARG A 207 13.41 -3.09 18.07
CA ARG A 207 12.58 -2.48 17.03
C ARG A 207 11.44 -1.60 17.56
N GLN A 208 11.37 -1.35 18.87
CA GLN A 208 10.25 -0.61 19.47
C GLN A 208 10.01 0.76 18.83
N THR A 209 11.08 1.47 18.47
CA THR A 209 11.00 2.81 17.86
C THR A 209 10.30 2.81 16.50
N GLU A 210 10.13 1.65 15.88
CA GLU A 210 9.46 1.49 14.60
C GLU A 210 8.15 0.72 14.73
N LEU A 211 8.03 -0.17 15.73
CA LEU A 211 6.79 -0.90 15.99
C LEU A 211 5.71 -0.03 16.63
N PHE A 212 6.08 1.03 17.35
CA PHE A 212 5.16 1.84 18.14
C PHE A 212 5.17 3.34 17.81
N GLN A 213 5.72 3.71 16.65
CA GLN A 213 5.78 5.11 16.22
C GLN A 213 4.39 5.75 16.10
N TYR A 214 3.37 4.96 15.76
CA TYR A 214 1.98 5.40 15.61
C TYR A 214 1.44 6.15 16.83
N GLN A 215 1.93 5.83 18.03
CA GLN A 215 1.50 6.47 19.28
C GLN A 215 1.95 7.93 19.39
N SER A 216 3.02 8.30 18.67
CA SER A 216 3.57 9.66 18.69
C SER A 216 3.10 10.53 17.53
N ILE A 217 2.34 9.97 16.59
CA ILE A 217 1.90 10.64 15.37
C ILE A 217 0.38 10.60 15.32
N PRO A 218 -0.31 11.75 15.46
CA PRO A 218 -1.77 11.79 15.41
C PRO A 218 -2.32 11.08 14.18
N TRP A 219 -3.33 10.24 14.39
CA TRP A 219 -4.03 9.48 13.34
C TRP A 219 -3.17 8.47 12.56
N CYS A 220 -1.92 8.22 12.98
CA CYS A 220 -1.10 7.19 12.35
C CYS A 220 -1.68 5.81 12.68
N PRO A 221 -1.94 4.95 11.68
CA PRO A 221 -2.35 3.58 11.94
C PRO A 221 -1.16 2.75 12.39
N ARG A 222 -1.40 1.75 13.24
CA ARG A 222 -0.40 0.74 13.63
C ARG A 222 -0.21 -0.37 12.58
N THR A 223 -1.07 -0.44 11.57
CA THR A 223 -1.10 -1.49 10.54
C THR A 223 -1.25 -0.90 9.14
N ASN A 224 -1.01 -1.73 8.12
CA ASN A 224 -1.19 -1.38 6.70
C ASN A 224 -2.52 -1.90 6.10
N ASN A 225 -3.54 -2.16 6.94
CA ASN A 225 -4.83 -2.73 6.51
C ASN A 225 -5.49 -1.98 5.33
N ILE A 226 -5.32 -0.66 5.27
CA ILE A 226 -5.90 0.16 4.19
C ILE A 226 -5.34 -0.23 2.81
N ILE A 227 -4.03 -0.40 2.68
CA ILE A 227 -3.41 -0.76 1.41
C ILE A 227 -3.61 -2.25 1.11
N GLU A 228 -3.70 -3.11 2.14
CA GLU A 228 -4.11 -4.50 1.97
C GLU A 228 -5.51 -4.64 1.36
N SER A 229 -6.46 -3.81 1.79
CA SER A 229 -7.80 -3.76 1.20
C SER A 229 -7.74 -3.41 -0.30
N PHE A 230 -6.98 -2.37 -0.65
CA PHE A 230 -6.77 -2.01 -2.06
C PHE A 230 -6.01 -3.08 -2.85
N ASN A 231 -5.05 -3.75 -2.23
CA ASN A 231 -4.37 -4.90 -2.83
C ASN A 231 -5.32 -6.06 -3.10
N SER A 232 -6.30 -6.31 -2.25
CA SER A 232 -7.34 -7.33 -2.49
C SER A 232 -8.14 -7.01 -3.76
N HIS A 233 -8.56 -5.76 -3.93
CA HIS A 233 -9.25 -5.30 -5.14
C HIS A 233 -8.37 -5.43 -6.38
N LEU A 234 -7.09 -5.06 -6.29
CA LEU A 234 -6.14 -5.22 -7.38
C LEU A 234 -5.95 -6.71 -7.71
N ASN A 235 -5.80 -7.58 -6.70
CA ASN A 235 -5.66 -9.02 -6.89
C ASN A 235 -6.82 -9.65 -7.66
N ALA A 236 -8.05 -9.22 -7.38
CA ALA A 236 -9.22 -9.69 -8.13
C ALA A 236 -9.09 -9.39 -9.63
N ARG A 237 -8.58 -8.21 -10.00
CA ARG A 237 -8.30 -7.85 -11.40
C ARG A 237 -7.10 -8.58 -11.98
N LEU A 238 -6.02 -8.73 -11.22
CA LEU A 238 -4.84 -9.45 -11.69
C LEU A 238 -5.11 -10.93 -11.96
N LYS A 239 -5.98 -11.56 -11.16
CA LYS A 239 -6.44 -12.94 -11.38
C LYS A 239 -7.14 -13.11 -12.73
N SER A 240 -7.94 -12.14 -13.17
CA SER A 240 -8.62 -12.23 -14.47
C SER A 240 -7.66 -12.00 -15.63
N ILE A 241 -6.66 -11.12 -15.48
CA ILE A 241 -5.64 -10.83 -16.51
C ILE A 241 -4.63 -11.98 -16.65
N LYS A 242 -4.33 -12.70 -15.56
CA LYS A 242 -3.36 -13.80 -15.45
C LYS A 242 -1.90 -13.39 -15.70
N LYS A 243 -1.57 -12.86 -16.88
CA LYS A 243 -0.18 -12.53 -17.28
C LYS A 243 -0.16 -11.38 -18.29
N PHE A 244 0.76 -10.44 -18.08
CA PHE A 244 1.04 -9.36 -19.02
C PHE A 244 2.03 -9.77 -20.11
N GLN A 245 1.86 -9.25 -21.32
CA GLN A 245 2.68 -9.62 -22.50
C GLN A 245 4.05 -8.95 -22.50
N SER A 246 4.23 -7.84 -21.78
CA SER A 246 5.50 -7.13 -21.64
C SER A 246 5.48 -6.22 -20.40
N PHE A 247 6.65 -5.77 -19.96
CA PHE A 247 6.79 -4.78 -18.90
C PHE A 247 5.94 -3.53 -19.18
N HIS A 248 6.05 -2.98 -20.38
CA HIS A 248 5.31 -1.79 -20.79
C HIS A 248 3.78 -2.01 -20.78
N SER A 249 3.30 -3.19 -21.16
CA SER A 249 1.86 -3.50 -21.07
C SER A 249 1.35 -3.55 -19.62
N ALA A 250 2.19 -4.04 -18.70
CA ALA A 250 1.88 -4.06 -17.27
C ALA A 250 1.92 -2.64 -16.70
N GLU A 251 2.97 -1.88 -16.99
CA GLU A 251 3.13 -0.49 -16.54
C GLU A 251 1.96 0.39 -16.96
N ARG A 252 1.56 0.32 -18.24
CA ARG A 252 0.39 1.05 -18.76
C ARG A 252 -0.90 0.66 -18.05
N PHE A 253 -1.11 -0.64 -17.83
CA PHE A 253 -2.29 -1.11 -17.09
C PHE A 253 -2.27 -0.60 -15.65
N MET A 254 -1.13 -0.67 -14.96
CA MET A 254 -1.01 -0.24 -13.58
C MET A 254 -1.20 1.28 -13.41
N ASN A 255 -0.69 2.09 -14.35
CA ASN A 255 -0.96 3.52 -14.38
C ASN A 255 -2.47 3.81 -14.54
N ALA A 256 -3.12 3.16 -15.50
CA ALA A 256 -4.56 3.32 -15.72
C ALA A 256 -5.39 2.82 -14.54
N TYR A 257 -4.98 1.72 -13.91
CA TYR A 257 -5.61 1.20 -12.70
C TYR A 257 -5.52 2.21 -11.56
N LEU A 258 -4.34 2.80 -11.32
CA LEU A 258 -4.18 3.87 -10.34
C LEU A 258 -5.10 5.05 -10.63
N ILE A 259 -5.10 5.55 -11.85
CA ILE A 259 -5.97 6.68 -12.24
C ILE A 259 -7.43 6.33 -11.99
N ARG A 260 -7.88 5.14 -12.42
CA ARG A 260 -9.24 4.69 -12.16
C ARG A 260 -9.54 4.60 -10.67
N ARG A 261 -8.59 4.14 -9.84
CA ARG A 261 -8.78 4.14 -8.38
C ARG A 261 -8.99 5.54 -7.86
N ARG A 262 -8.23 6.53 -8.33
CA ARG A 262 -8.30 7.93 -7.92
C ARG A 262 -9.56 8.66 -8.40
N THR A 263 -10.16 8.22 -9.50
CA THR A 263 -11.36 8.83 -10.07
C THR A 263 -12.66 8.09 -9.77
N LYS A 264 -12.60 6.90 -9.15
CA LYS A 264 -13.80 6.13 -8.80
C LYS A 264 -14.29 6.52 -7.39
N PRO A 265 -15.52 7.01 -7.24
CA PRO A 265 -16.08 7.33 -5.93
C PRO A 265 -16.05 6.16 -4.96
N PHE A 266 -15.84 6.47 -3.68
CA PHE A 266 -16.00 5.49 -2.62
C PHE A 266 -17.48 5.17 -2.36
N THR A 267 -17.76 3.94 -1.98
CA THR A 267 -19.15 3.46 -1.76
C THR A 267 -19.35 2.78 -0.40
N ASP A 268 -18.29 2.31 0.27
CA ASP A 268 -18.37 1.55 1.54
C ASP A 268 -17.20 1.90 2.48
N CYS A 269 -16.87 3.19 2.60
CA CYS A 269 -16.03 3.67 3.68
C CYS A 269 -16.80 3.64 5.01
N ARG A 270 -16.10 3.29 6.08
CA ARG A 270 -16.66 3.10 7.44
C ARG A 270 -15.92 3.94 8.47
N GLY A 271 -16.52 4.10 9.66
CA GLY A 271 -15.95 4.88 10.76
C GLY A 271 -15.69 6.35 10.38
N ASP A 272 -14.52 6.86 10.74
CA ASP A 272 -14.09 8.25 10.50
C ASP A 272 -13.96 8.62 9.01
N PHE A 273 -13.99 7.61 8.13
CA PHE A 273 -13.85 7.76 6.69
C PHE A 273 -15.18 7.72 5.93
N THR A 274 -16.32 7.54 6.61
CA THR A 274 -17.66 7.55 5.99
C THR A 274 -17.94 8.80 5.15
N LYS A 275 -17.36 9.95 5.55
CA LYS A 275 -17.40 11.22 4.81
C LYS A 275 -16.81 11.18 3.40
N PHE A 276 -16.07 10.13 3.04
CA PHE A 276 -15.53 9.97 1.69
C PHE A 276 -16.48 9.24 0.75
N ASN A 277 -17.55 8.61 1.25
CA ASN A 277 -18.54 7.97 0.39
C ASN A 277 -19.19 9.01 -0.54
N GLY A 278 -19.31 8.67 -1.82
CA GLY A 278 -19.74 9.59 -2.87
C GLY A 278 -18.61 10.41 -3.51
N HIS A 279 -17.45 10.52 -2.86
CA HIS A 279 -16.30 11.26 -3.37
C HIS A 279 -15.22 10.35 -3.94
N ALA A 280 -14.58 10.76 -5.03
CA ALA A 280 -13.40 10.11 -5.57
C ALA A 280 -12.13 10.51 -4.78
N PRO A 281 -11.15 9.60 -4.61
CA PRO A 281 -9.94 9.93 -3.84
C PRO A 281 -9.19 11.18 -4.30
N LEU A 282 -9.18 11.45 -5.62
CA LEU A 282 -8.50 12.61 -6.18
C LEU A 282 -9.05 13.93 -5.63
N GLU A 283 -10.37 14.02 -5.39
CA GLU A 283 -11.03 15.21 -4.83
C GLU A 283 -10.46 15.59 -3.45
N ASN A 284 -10.03 14.58 -2.68
CA ASN A 284 -9.50 14.79 -1.34
C ASN A 284 -8.13 15.46 -1.34
N THR A 285 -7.42 15.45 -2.48
CA THR A 285 -6.02 15.90 -2.58
C THR A 285 -5.80 17.04 -3.55
N ILE A 286 -6.78 17.30 -4.44
CA ILE A 286 -6.75 18.42 -5.39
C ILE A 286 -6.47 19.74 -4.67
N ARG A 287 -5.57 20.55 -5.23
CA ARG A 287 -5.24 21.88 -4.68
C ARG A 287 -6.50 22.75 -4.65
N LYS A 288 -6.70 23.48 -3.55
CA LYS A 288 -7.82 24.41 -3.45
C LYS A 288 -7.78 25.42 -4.59
N GLY A 289 -8.92 25.65 -5.24
CA GLY A 289 -9.05 26.61 -6.34
C GLY A 289 -8.56 26.10 -7.70
N LEU A 290 -8.18 24.82 -7.82
CA LEU A 290 -7.98 24.18 -9.13
C LEU A 290 -9.23 23.37 -9.51
N ASP A 291 -9.56 23.41 -10.80
CA ASP A 291 -10.58 22.57 -11.39
C ASP A 291 -10.15 21.10 -11.39
N TYR A 292 -11.13 20.19 -11.44
CA TYR A 292 -10.87 18.77 -11.59
C TYR A 292 -10.12 18.49 -12.90
N PRO A 293 -9.06 17.67 -12.89
CA PRO A 293 -8.29 17.40 -14.09
C PRO A 293 -9.14 16.70 -15.16
N ARG A 294 -9.08 17.21 -16.39
CA ARG A 294 -9.69 16.53 -17.54
C ARG A 294 -8.93 15.24 -17.85
N ILE A 295 -9.54 14.11 -17.53
CA ILE A 295 -8.98 12.77 -17.77
C ILE A 295 -9.77 12.12 -18.92
N PRO A 296 -9.12 11.65 -20.00
CA PRO A 296 -9.81 11.06 -21.14
C PRO A 296 -10.77 9.94 -20.74
N GLY A 297 -12.01 10.01 -21.22
CA GLY A 297 -13.04 9.02 -20.96
C GLY A 297 -13.67 9.08 -19.56
N PHE A 298 -13.26 10.00 -18.69
CA PHE A 298 -13.87 10.23 -17.38
C PHE A 298 -14.64 11.54 -17.38
N GLN A 299 -15.85 11.54 -16.84
CA GLN A 299 -16.64 12.74 -16.56
C GLN A 299 -16.42 13.15 -15.12
N GLU A 300 -16.26 14.45 -14.88
CA GLU A 300 -16.14 15.02 -13.53
C GLU A 300 -17.36 14.60 -12.67
N PRO A 301 -17.15 14.28 -11.38
CA PRO A 301 -18.27 14.05 -10.47
C PRO A 301 -19.16 15.30 -10.39
N GLU A 302 -20.49 15.12 -10.40
CA GLU A 302 -21.40 16.22 -10.09
C GLU A 302 -21.17 16.64 -8.63
N MET A 303 -20.66 17.86 -8.42
CA MET A 303 -20.39 18.45 -7.09
C MET A 303 -21.67 18.83 -6.36
#